data_AF-A0A5C7B936-F1
#
_entry.id   AF-A0A5C7B936-F1
#
_cell.length_a   1.000
_cell.length_b   1.000
_cell.length_c   1.000
_cell.angle_alpha   90.00
_cell.angle_beta   90.00
_cell.angle_gamma   90.00
#
_symmetry.space_group_name_H-M   'P 1'
#
loop_
_entity.id
_entity.type
_entity.pdbx_description
1 polymer ?
#
loop_
_entity_poly.entity_id
_entity_poly.type
_entity_poly.pdbx_seq_one_letter_code
_entity_poly.pdbx_strand_id
1 'polypeptide(L)'
;MIGDTTEDILKWWEPKRLWFNIAVSFFSVLALVRTNQFSFLTLELFGVVLWGLLANVLFSTGIIIELLDAYYFKGKLSVKNFRWLFYISGTLLYCAWSFVYVVFYYMPDF
;
A
#
# COMPACT_ATOMS: atom_id res chain seq x y z
N MET A 1 2.77 -1.57 31.16
CA MET A 1 3.09 -0.77 29.95
C MET A 1 1.79 -0.21 29.43
N ILE A 2 1.66 1.11 29.36
CA ILE A 2 0.52 1.75 28.72
C ILE A 2 0.71 1.51 27.21
N GLY A 3 -0.07 0.58 26.65
CA GLY A 3 -0.08 0.33 25.21
C GLY A 3 -0.61 1.56 24.46
N ASP A 4 -0.25 1.71 23.19
CA ASP A 4 -0.79 2.79 22.37
C ASP A 4 -2.31 2.69 22.31
N THR A 5 -2.97 3.83 22.44
CA THR A 5 -4.43 3.92 22.23
C THR A 5 -4.75 3.81 20.74
N THR A 6 -6.01 3.54 20.41
CA THR A 6 -6.48 3.57 19.01
C THR A 6 -6.20 4.89 18.33
N GLU A 7 -6.29 6.00 19.08
CA GLU A 7 -5.96 7.33 18.56
C GLU A 7 -4.48 7.43 18.19
N ASP A 8 -3.58 6.90 19.02
CA ASP A 8 -2.14 6.91 18.75
C ASP A 8 -1.78 6.05 17.52
N ILE A 9 -2.43 4.90 17.38
CA ILE A 9 -2.28 4.01 16.22
C ILE A 9 -2.72 4.76 14.95
N LEU A 10 -3.91 5.37 14.95
CA LEU A 10 -4.44 6.08 13.78
C LEU A 10 -3.62 7.33 13.44
N LYS A 11 -3.21 8.12 14.45
CA LYS A 11 -2.29 9.27 14.27
C LYS A 11 -0.98 8.87 13.62
N TRP A 12 -0.51 7.65 13.90
CA TRP A 12 0.67 7.14 13.22
C TRP A 12 0.35 6.74 11.78
N TRP A 13 -0.62 5.87 11.52
CA TRP A 13 -0.81 5.27 10.19
C TRP A 13 -1.44 6.19 9.15
N GLU A 14 -2.44 7.00 9.50
CA GLU A 14 -3.17 7.84 8.53
C GLU A 14 -2.28 8.77 7.68
N PRO A 15 -1.35 9.56 8.25
CA PRO A 15 -0.49 10.41 7.43
C PRO A 15 0.43 9.61 6.49
N LYS A 16 0.73 8.34 6.80
CA LYS A 16 1.54 7.48 5.93
C LYS A 16 0.72 6.90 4.77
N ARG A 17 -0.62 6.85 4.89
CA ARG A 17 -1.51 6.44 3.81
C ARG A 17 -1.34 7.33 2.58
N LEU A 18 -1.18 8.65 2.82
CA LEU A 18 -0.93 9.61 1.74
C LEU A 18 0.41 9.33 1.06
N TRP A 19 1.49 9.18 1.82
CA TRP A 19 2.82 8.90 1.28
C TRP A 19 2.90 7.56 0.55
N PHE A 20 2.22 6.54 1.08
CA PHE A 20 2.05 5.26 0.41
C PHE A 20 1.38 5.44 -0.96
N ASN A 21 0.22 6.11 -1.02
CA ASN A 21 -0.48 6.32 -2.30
C ASN A 21 0.34 7.15 -3.29
N ILE A 22 1.08 8.17 -2.82
CA ILE A 22 2.00 8.96 -3.66
C ILE A 22 3.10 8.07 -4.23
N ALA A 23 3.75 7.25 -3.39
CA ALA A 23 4.81 6.35 -3.82
C ALA A 23 4.29 5.35 -4.87
N VAL A 24 3.16 4.69 -4.60
CA VAL A 24 2.55 3.74 -5.53
C VAL A 24 2.20 4.42 -6.85
N SER A 25 1.56 5.58 -6.81
CA SER A 25 1.19 6.33 -8.01
C SER A 25 2.43 6.71 -8.83
N PHE A 26 3.50 7.14 -8.17
CA PHE A 26 4.77 7.45 -8.81
C PHE A 26 5.36 6.25 -9.54
N PHE A 27 5.41 5.07 -8.89
CA PHE A 27 5.94 3.86 -9.52
C PHE A 27 5.06 3.34 -10.67
N SER A 28 3.73 3.47 -10.56
CA SER A 28 2.81 3.14 -11.64
C SER A 28 3.01 4.05 -12.86
N VAL A 29 3.13 5.37 -12.66
CA VAL A 29 3.41 6.32 -13.75
C VAL A 29 4.78 6.05 -14.36
N LEU A 30 5.80 5.75 -13.55
CA LEU A 30 7.14 5.39 -14.04
C LEU A 30 7.09 4.13 -14.93
N ALA A 31 6.28 3.14 -14.56
CA ALA A 31 6.07 1.93 -15.36
C ALA A 31 5.41 2.23 -16.71
N LEU A 32 4.37 3.07 -16.72
CA LEU A 32 3.68 3.49 -17.96
C LEU A 32 4.61 4.28 -18.90
N VAL A 33 5.40 5.21 -18.35
CA VAL A 33 6.43 5.93 -19.12
C VAL A 33 7.43 4.94 -19.71
N ARG A 34 7.81 3.90 -18.96
CA ARG A 34 8.78 2.90 -19.42
C ARG A 34 8.24 2.01 -20.54
N THR A 35 6.95 1.68 -20.52
CA THR A 35 6.30 0.86 -21.55
C THR A 35 5.88 1.67 -22.78
N ASN A 36 5.95 3.02 -22.74
CA ASN A 36 5.46 3.92 -23.80
C ASN A 36 3.98 3.71 -24.16
N GLN A 37 3.18 3.12 -23.26
CA GLN A 37 1.77 2.84 -23.49
C GLN A 37 0.93 3.90 -22.79
N PHE A 38 0.55 4.95 -23.53
CA PHE A 38 -0.43 5.95 -23.11
C PHE A 38 -1.73 5.74 -23.89
N SER A 39 -2.40 4.65 -23.57
CA SER A 39 -3.79 4.42 -23.93
C SER A 39 -4.65 4.99 -22.79
N PHE A 40 -5.70 5.74 -23.11
CA PHE A 40 -6.72 6.21 -22.15
C PHE A 40 -8.04 5.49 -22.42
N LEU A 41 -7.99 4.18 -22.59
CA LEU A 41 -9.18 3.38 -22.82
C LEU A 41 -10.03 3.35 -21.54
N THR A 42 -11.36 3.32 -21.68
CA THR A 42 -12.30 3.29 -20.53
C THR A 42 -12.02 2.13 -19.56
N LEU A 43 -11.51 1.00 -20.06
CA LEU A 43 -11.13 -0.15 -19.23
C LEU A 43 -9.93 0.16 -18.31
N GLU A 44 -8.96 0.93 -18.78
CA GLU A 44 -7.75 1.28 -18.03
C GLU A 44 -8.07 2.25 -16.89
N LEU A 45 -8.97 3.21 -17.13
CA LEU A 45 -9.52 4.09 -16.11
C LEU A 45 -10.18 3.32 -14.97
N PHE A 46 -11.00 2.31 -15.29
CA PHE A 46 -11.61 1.45 -14.28
C PHE A 46 -10.57 0.64 -13.51
N GLY A 47 -9.56 0.11 -14.21
CA GLY A 47 -8.43 -0.60 -13.61
C GLY A 47 -7.67 0.26 -12.60
N VAL A 48 -7.37 1.53 -12.94
CA VAL A 48 -6.67 2.47 -12.05
C VAL A 48 -7.47 2.75 -10.77
N VAL A 49 -8.78 2.96 -10.88
CA VAL A 49 -9.65 3.19 -9.70
C VAL A 49 -9.66 1.96 -8.79
N LEU A 50 -9.86 0.76 -9.35
CA LEU A 50 -9.82 -0.48 -8.59
C LEU A 50 -8.46 -0.70 -7.93
N TRP A 51 -7.36 -0.38 -8.63
CA TRP A 51 -6.01 -0.53 -8.09
C TRP A 51 -5.76 0.39 -6.90
N GLY A 52 -6.25 1.64 -6.97
CA GLY A 52 -6.20 2.59 -5.85
C GLY A 52 -7.00 2.12 -4.63
N LEU A 53 -8.17 1.50 -4.85
CA LEU A 53 -8.96 0.91 -3.77
C LEU A 53 -8.22 -0.27 -3.12
N LEU A 54 -7.69 -1.20 -3.92
CA LEU A 54 -6.90 -2.33 -3.42
C LEU A 54 -5.68 -1.87 -2.62
N ALA A 55 -4.99 -0.84 -3.10
CA ALA A 55 -3.85 -0.24 -2.40
C ALA A 55 -4.24 0.23 -0.99
N ASN A 56 -5.37 0.92 -0.85
CA ASN A 56 -5.84 1.41 0.45
C ASN A 56 -6.32 0.29 1.37
N VAL A 57 -6.94 -0.77 0.83
CA VAL A 57 -7.33 -1.95 1.61
C VAL A 57 -6.08 -2.63 2.18
N LEU A 58 -5.07 -2.86 1.34
CA LEU A 58 -3.82 -3.48 1.76
C LEU A 58 -3.04 -2.61 2.75
N PHE A 59 -3.00 -1.30 2.57
CA PHE A 59 -2.43 -0.40 3.58
C PHE A 59 -3.14 -0.55 4.94
N SER A 60 -4.48 -0.65 4.90
CA SER A 60 -5.29 -0.74 6.12
C SER A 60 -5.10 -2.06 6.87
N THR A 61 -4.56 -3.12 6.25
CA THR A 61 -4.26 -4.36 6.98
C THR A 61 -3.18 -4.14 8.05
N GLY A 62 -2.21 -3.25 7.82
CA GLY A 62 -1.21 -2.88 8.83
C GLY A 62 -1.83 -2.26 10.08
N ILE A 63 -2.82 -1.38 9.88
CA ILE A 63 -3.61 -0.76 10.95
C ILE A 63 -4.37 -1.84 11.73
N ILE A 64 -5.05 -2.74 11.02
CA ILE A 64 -5.84 -3.82 11.62
C ILE A 64 -4.96 -4.76 12.44
N ILE A 65 -3.80 -5.18 11.92
CA ILE A 65 -2.88 -6.07 12.65
C ILE A 65 -2.44 -5.44 13.97
N GLU A 66 -2.13 -4.14 13.96
CA GLU A 66 -1.75 -3.44 15.17
C GLU A 66 -2.91 -3.27 16.16
N LEU A 67 -4.12 -2.98 15.68
CA LEU A 67 -5.32 -2.95 16.52
C LEU A 67 -5.60 -4.32 17.13
N LEU A 68 -5.43 -5.40 16.37
CA LEU A 68 -5.57 -6.76 16.88
C LEU A 68 -4.55 -7.05 17.99
N ASP A 69 -3.28 -6.64 17.82
CA ASP A 69 -2.27 -6.78 18.87
C ASP A 69 -2.65 -5.98 20.13
N ALA A 70 -3.08 -4.73 19.97
CA ALA A 70 -3.46 -3.86 21.07
C ALA A 70 -4.68 -4.39 21.86
N TYR A 71 -5.74 -4.80 21.17
CA TYR A 71 -7.00 -5.20 21.79
C TYR A 71 -7.07 -6.68 22.19
N TYR A 72 -6.71 -7.60 21.28
CA TYR A 72 -6.87 -9.04 21.51
C TYR A 72 -5.65 -9.65 22.18
N PHE A 73 -4.45 -9.31 21.70
CA PHE A 73 -3.20 -9.89 22.22
C PHE A 73 -2.61 -9.09 23.39
N LYS A 74 -3.24 -7.96 23.76
CA LYS A 74 -2.82 -7.07 24.85
C LYS A 74 -1.35 -6.62 24.71
N GLY A 75 -0.91 -6.39 23.48
CA GLY A 75 0.44 -5.93 23.14
C GLY A 75 1.54 -7.00 23.27
N LYS A 76 1.19 -8.29 23.38
CA LYS A 76 2.19 -9.36 23.49
C LYS A 76 3.08 -9.50 22.25
N LEU A 77 2.56 -9.20 21.06
CA LEU A 77 3.33 -9.30 19.81
C LEU A 77 4.21 -8.06 19.59
N SER A 78 3.96 -6.98 20.33
CA SER A 78 4.71 -5.72 20.26
C SER A 78 4.76 -5.16 18.82
N VAL A 79 3.66 -5.28 18.07
CA VAL A 79 3.56 -4.86 16.66
C VAL A 79 3.94 -3.40 16.46
N LYS A 80 3.69 -2.56 17.47
CA LYS A 80 4.12 -1.16 17.54
C LYS A 80 5.60 -0.96 17.15
N ASN A 81 6.49 -1.85 17.60
CA ASN A 81 7.92 -1.75 17.34
C ASN A 81 8.28 -2.04 15.87
N PHE A 82 7.39 -2.75 15.16
CA PHE A 82 7.57 -3.16 13.77
C PHE A 82 6.79 -2.30 12.78
N ARG A 83 6.12 -1.23 13.23
CA ARG A 83 5.36 -0.28 12.38
C ARG A 83 6.12 0.14 11.12
N TRP A 84 7.36 0.59 11.30
CA TRP A 84 8.20 1.01 10.19
C TRP A 84 8.55 -0.13 9.24
N LEU A 85 8.78 -1.33 9.75
CA LEU A 85 9.06 -2.51 8.94
C LEU A 85 7.84 -2.86 8.08
N PHE A 86 6.64 -2.93 8.67
CA PHE A 86 5.41 -3.20 7.91
C PHE A 86 5.11 -2.12 6.88
N TYR A 87 5.27 -0.85 7.25
CA TYR A 87 5.04 0.26 6.34
C TYR A 87 6.03 0.26 5.17
N ILE A 88 7.34 0.20 5.44
CA ILE A 88 8.37 0.25 4.39
C ILE A 88 8.30 -0.99 3.51
N SER A 89 8.26 -2.19 4.08
CA SER A 89 8.19 -3.43 3.29
C SER A 89 6.90 -3.51 2.48
N GLY A 90 5.74 -3.18 3.07
CA GLY A 90 4.47 -3.15 2.37
C GLY A 90 4.45 -2.13 1.23
N THR A 91 5.01 -0.94 1.45
CA THR A 91 5.14 0.10 0.41
C THR A 91 6.03 -0.38 -0.72
N LEU A 92 7.22 -0.89 -0.42
CA LEU A 92 8.16 -1.38 -1.44
C LEU A 92 7.57 -2.55 -2.24
N LEU A 93 6.95 -3.52 -1.56
CA LEU A 93 6.31 -4.65 -2.21
C LEU A 93 5.18 -4.22 -3.13
N TYR A 94 4.31 -3.30 -2.68
CA TYR A 94 3.19 -2.85 -3.49
C TYR A 94 3.62 -1.95 -4.66
N CYS A 95 4.66 -1.12 -4.48
CA CYS A 95 5.28 -0.37 -5.56
C CYS A 95 5.90 -1.31 -6.61
N ALA A 96 6.66 -2.32 -6.17
CA ALA A 96 7.24 -3.31 -7.06
C ALA A 96 6.14 -4.10 -7.81
N TRP A 97 5.10 -4.53 -7.10
CA TRP A 97 3.95 -5.20 -7.69
C TRP A 97 3.23 -4.33 -8.73
N SER A 98 2.98 -3.06 -8.41
CA SER A 98 2.35 -2.12 -9.34
C SER A 98 3.19 -1.91 -10.61
N PHE A 99 4.51 -1.77 -10.46
CA PHE A 99 5.43 -1.65 -11.59
C PHE A 99 5.43 -2.91 -12.46
N VAL A 100 5.62 -4.07 -11.83
CA VAL A 100 5.68 -5.38 -12.49
C VAL A 100 4.37 -5.67 -13.22
N TYR A 101 3.23 -5.40 -12.58
CA TYR A 101 1.91 -5.59 -13.18
C TYR A 101 1.74 -4.79 -14.47
N VAL A 102 2.11 -3.51 -14.47
CA VAL A 102 2.04 -2.66 -15.68
C VAL A 102 2.97 -3.18 -16.77
N VAL A 103 4.21 -3.56 -16.42
CA VAL A 103 5.16 -4.11 -17.40
C VAL A 103 4.62 -5.38 -18.04
N PHE A 104 4.10 -6.33 -17.26
CA PHE A 104 3.54 -7.57 -17.78
C PHE A 104 2.26 -7.34 -18.60
N TYR A 105 1.37 -6.47 -18.14
CA TYR A 105 0.12 -6.17 -18.84
C TYR A 105 0.37 -5.61 -20.26
N TYR A 106 1.44 -4.83 -20.43
CA TYR A 106 1.82 -4.22 -21.71
C TYR A 106 2.99 -4.91 -22.42
N MET A 107 3.47 -6.06 -21.93
CA MET A 107 4.44 -6.88 -22.66
C MET A 107 3.67 -7.79 -23.61
N PRO A 108 3.75 -7.58 -24.94
CA PRO A 108 2.91 -8.32 -25.89
C PRO A 108 3.40 -9.75 -26.19
N ASP A 109 4.59 -10.15 -25.73
CA ASP A 109 5.26 -11.39 -26.18
C ASP A 109 5.52 -12.41 -25.06
N PHE A 110 4.46 -12.81 -24.35
CA PHE A 110 4.35 -14.10 -23.65
C PHE A 110 2.94 -14.68 -23.80
#